data_AF-C4KBK1-F1
#
_entry.id   AF-C4KBK1-F1
#
_cell.length_a   1.000
_cell.length_b   1.000
_cell.length_c   1.000
_cell.angle_alpha   90.00
_cell.angle_beta   90.00
_cell.angle_gamma   90.00
#
_symmetry.space_group_name_H-M   'P 1'
#
loop_
_entity.id
_entity.type
_entity.pdbx_description
1 polymer ?
#
loop_
_entity_poly.entity_id
_entity_poly.type
_entity_poly.pdbx_seq_one_letter_code
_entity_poly.pdbx_strand_id
1 'polypeptide(L)'
;MARRRPTIEGVLELKAQAAAVRRTAGLALDDTTQAETLAASKTLDSVANSQLRQLNAQQEPVLVLPNNASEIELLRARQHRAVQRDKALYLPVSRSDTVALPNVLLRSALWSSANAAALFVTDQNVPTQGDASIRLTGRMMRGYDRRVLAACLSCMPADQPLCVGTRPNWICVSVWQLSQKLQVAFGRNVHAAVLESLGRLDDAWLRVRLKGNDLPACRLLELDDDTRALVLSDNHSAQRGSDLVTFRIPAELAALFGPASWSAVSEAALHDHSGLPAWLASYYSTHAVPYPLSIVALRSWSGSVCDLREFRRRLKRALAQLQHDDVPEGFRVAAFELTDSHVTVYLARWQPRDVRDGIALKG
;
A
#
# COMPACT_ATOMS: atom_id res chain seq x y z
N MET A 1 17.74 6.06 -36.45
CA MET A 1 17.95 4.83 -35.64
C MET A 1 16.69 4.53 -34.85
N ALA A 2 16.00 3.43 -35.13
CA ALA A 2 14.81 3.03 -34.37
C ALA A 2 15.23 2.65 -32.93
N ARG A 3 14.69 3.34 -31.91
CA ARG A 3 14.92 2.96 -30.52
C ARG A 3 14.31 1.57 -30.30
N ARG A 4 15.15 0.57 -30.02
CA ARG A 4 14.71 -0.77 -29.61
C ARG A 4 13.79 -0.63 -28.39
N ARG A 5 12.60 -1.23 -28.44
CA ARG A 5 11.72 -1.27 -27.28
C ARG A 5 12.41 -2.06 -26.16
N PRO A 6 12.35 -1.59 -24.90
CA PRO A 6 12.92 -2.33 -23.78
C PRO A 6 12.27 -3.71 -23.65
N THR A 7 13.01 -4.70 -23.16
CA THR A 7 12.53 -6.05 -22.86
C THR A 7 12.82 -6.38 -21.39
N ILE A 8 12.05 -7.31 -20.79
CA ILE A 8 12.26 -7.73 -19.39
C ILE A 8 13.68 -8.29 -19.22
N GLU A 9 14.14 -9.08 -20.18
CA GLU A 9 15.49 -9.66 -20.19
C GLU A 9 16.57 -8.57 -20.19
N GLY A 10 16.44 -7.55 -21.03
CA GLY A 10 17.37 -6.42 -21.04
C GLY A 10 17.38 -5.61 -19.73
N VAL A 11 16.23 -5.50 -19.05
CA VAL A 11 16.17 -4.90 -17.71
C VAL A 11 16.91 -5.75 -16.68
N LEU A 12 16.74 -7.07 -16.71
CA LEU A 12 17.41 -8.00 -15.79
C LEU A 12 18.94 -7.97 -16.01
N GLU A 13 19.39 -7.92 -17.26
CA GLU A 13 20.81 -7.75 -17.60
C GLU A 13 21.37 -6.44 -17.04
N LEU A 14 20.68 -5.31 -17.23
CA LEU A 14 21.12 -4.01 -16.69
C LEU A 14 21.19 -4.03 -15.16
N LYS A 15 20.25 -4.70 -14.48
CA LYS A 15 20.30 -4.86 -13.02
C LYS A 15 21.46 -5.76 -12.58
N ALA A 16 21.73 -6.84 -13.31
CA ALA A 16 22.88 -7.70 -13.04
C ALA A 16 24.21 -6.95 -13.21
N GLN A 17 24.31 -6.11 -14.25
CA GLN A 17 25.44 -5.22 -14.47
C GLN A 17 25.58 -4.18 -13.35
N ALA A 18 24.50 -3.51 -12.95
CA ALA A 18 24.51 -2.56 -11.84
C ALA A 18 25.01 -3.19 -10.53
N ALA A 19 24.59 -4.42 -10.25
CA ALA A 19 25.04 -5.20 -9.10
C ALA A 19 26.52 -5.60 -9.21
N ALA A 20 26.99 -5.99 -10.40
CA ALA A 20 28.40 -6.29 -10.63
C ALA A 20 29.29 -5.07 -10.40
N VAL A 21 28.92 -3.92 -10.98
CA VAL A 21 29.62 -2.64 -10.80
C VAL A 21 29.65 -2.23 -9.31
N ARG A 22 28.56 -2.44 -8.58
CA ARG A 22 28.53 -2.20 -7.12
C ARG A 22 29.51 -3.07 -6.34
N ARG A 23 29.64 -4.35 -6.71
CA ARG A 23 30.65 -5.24 -6.09
C ARG A 23 32.06 -4.74 -6.38
N THR A 24 32.34 -4.32 -7.62
CA THR A 24 33.65 -3.74 -7.98
C THR A 24 33.96 -2.49 -7.17
N ALA A 25 32.97 -1.62 -6.93
CA ALA A 25 33.17 -0.45 -6.08
C ALA A 25 33.54 -0.82 -4.63
N GLY A 26 33.01 -1.93 -4.10
CA GLY A 26 33.37 -2.44 -2.78
C GLY A 26 34.80 -3.01 -2.68
N LEU A 27 35.45 -3.25 -3.82
CA LEU A 27 36.83 -3.74 -3.90
C LEU A 27 37.85 -2.63 -4.24
N ALA A 28 37.38 -1.40 -4.50
CA ALA A 28 38.25 -0.27 -4.82
C ALA A 28 39.06 0.16 -3.60
N LEU A 29 40.34 0.47 -3.82
CA LEU A 29 41.30 0.86 -2.76
C LEU A 29 41.34 2.37 -2.52
N ASP A 30 40.87 3.18 -3.48
CA ASP A 30 40.81 4.64 -3.37
C ASP A 30 39.36 5.15 -3.41
N ASP A 31 39.11 6.20 -2.62
CA ASP A 31 37.78 6.79 -2.42
C ASP A 31 37.18 7.34 -3.72
N THR A 32 38.02 7.87 -4.61
CA THR A 32 37.61 8.42 -5.92
C THR A 32 37.04 7.35 -6.83
N THR A 33 37.78 6.26 -7.06
CA THR A 33 37.32 5.12 -7.86
C THR A 33 36.08 4.48 -7.25
N GLN A 34 36.04 4.35 -5.92
CA GLN A 34 34.86 3.84 -5.22
C GLN A 34 33.63 4.71 -5.50
N ALA A 35 33.75 6.03 -5.37
CA ALA A 35 32.66 6.98 -5.58
C ALA A 35 32.15 6.99 -7.03
N GLU A 36 33.05 7.02 -8.01
CA GLU A 36 32.71 6.99 -9.43
C GLU A 36 32.05 5.68 -9.84
N THR A 37 32.56 4.55 -9.35
CA THR A 37 32.00 3.22 -9.64
C THR A 37 30.61 3.06 -9.00
N LEU A 38 30.40 3.59 -7.79
CA LEU A 38 29.08 3.65 -7.17
C LEU A 38 28.11 4.54 -7.98
N ALA A 39 28.58 5.67 -8.51
CA ALA A 39 27.77 6.54 -9.36
C ALA A 39 27.39 5.85 -10.68
N ALA A 40 28.30 5.10 -11.29
CA ALA A 40 28.04 4.29 -12.48
C ALA A 40 26.98 3.20 -12.20
N SER A 41 27.10 2.47 -11.08
CA SER A 41 26.10 1.49 -10.64
C SER A 41 24.71 2.13 -10.46
N LYS A 42 24.63 3.30 -9.79
CA LYS A 42 23.38 4.05 -9.61
C LYS A 42 22.76 4.46 -10.95
N THR A 43 23.59 4.85 -11.91
CA THR A 43 23.13 5.23 -13.26
C THR A 43 22.53 4.04 -13.99
N LEU A 44 23.20 2.89 -13.97
CA LEU A 44 22.69 1.64 -14.56
C LEU A 44 21.36 1.22 -13.92
N ASP A 45 21.26 1.26 -12.59
CA ASP A 45 20.01 0.99 -11.89
C ASP A 45 18.90 1.99 -12.27
N SER A 46 19.23 3.27 -12.43
CA SER A 46 18.28 4.29 -12.87
C SER A 46 17.75 4.01 -14.27
N VAL A 47 18.63 3.61 -15.21
CA VAL A 47 18.25 3.23 -16.58
C VAL A 47 17.40 1.97 -16.57
N ALA A 48 17.81 0.93 -15.84
CA ALA A 48 17.06 -0.31 -15.70
C ALA A 48 15.66 -0.06 -15.15
N ASN A 49 15.56 0.76 -14.10
CA ASN A 49 14.28 1.15 -13.50
C ASN A 49 13.44 2.01 -14.46
N SER A 50 14.05 2.86 -15.28
CA SER A 50 13.37 3.61 -16.34
C SER A 50 12.76 2.69 -17.40
N GLN A 51 13.53 1.73 -17.91
CA GLN A 51 13.05 0.75 -18.88
C GLN A 51 11.97 -0.16 -18.31
N LEU A 52 12.13 -0.59 -17.05
CA LEU A 52 11.10 -1.35 -16.33
C LEU A 52 9.81 -0.52 -16.15
N ARG A 53 9.93 0.77 -15.84
CA ARG A 53 8.77 1.67 -15.79
C ARG A 53 8.07 1.77 -17.15
N GLN A 54 8.81 1.86 -18.25
CA GLN A 54 8.23 1.89 -19.60
C GLN A 54 7.50 0.58 -19.94
N LEU A 55 8.11 -0.57 -19.66
CA LEU A 55 7.47 -1.88 -19.83
C LEU A 55 6.19 -2.00 -18.99
N ASN A 56 6.26 -1.60 -17.71
CA ASN A 56 5.11 -1.64 -16.82
C ASN A 56 4.04 -0.61 -17.17
N ALA A 57 4.39 0.51 -17.82
CA ALA A 57 3.43 1.51 -18.29
C ALA A 57 2.63 1.05 -19.52
N GLN A 58 3.15 0.07 -20.27
CA GLN A 58 2.44 -0.58 -21.37
C GLN A 58 1.51 -1.70 -20.89
N GLN A 59 1.58 -2.08 -19.62
CA GLN A 59 0.72 -3.12 -19.06
C GLN A 59 -0.57 -2.48 -18.53
N GLU A 60 -1.70 -2.99 -19.03
CA GLU A 60 -3.01 -2.65 -18.47
C GLU A 60 -3.06 -2.99 -16.97
N PRO A 61 -3.66 -2.12 -16.12
CA PRO A 61 -3.78 -2.39 -14.70
C PRO A 61 -4.53 -3.70 -14.41
N VAL A 62 -5.59 -3.97 -15.17
CA VAL A 62 -6.38 -5.21 -15.07
C VAL A 62 -5.96 -6.16 -16.19
N LEU A 63 -5.59 -7.40 -15.86
CA LEU A 63 -5.39 -8.43 -16.88
C LEU A 63 -6.72 -8.99 -17.34
N VAL A 64 -6.98 -9.01 -18.64
CA VAL A 64 -8.10 -9.79 -19.19
C VAL A 64 -7.58 -11.17 -19.60
N LEU A 65 -8.08 -12.21 -18.94
CA LEU A 65 -7.85 -13.60 -19.30
C LEU A 65 -8.95 -14.12 -20.22
N PRO A 66 -8.63 -15.07 -21.12
CA PRO A 66 -9.65 -15.69 -21.96
C PRO A 66 -10.63 -16.52 -21.12
N ASN A 67 -11.85 -16.72 -21.63
CA ASN A 67 -12.93 -17.40 -20.89
C ASN A 67 -12.59 -18.87 -20.54
N ASN A 68 -11.73 -19.51 -21.34
CA ASN A 68 -11.24 -20.87 -21.11
C ASN A 68 -10.00 -20.94 -20.20
N ALA A 69 -9.55 -19.82 -19.63
CA ALA A 69 -8.43 -19.83 -18.70
C ALA A 69 -8.75 -20.68 -17.46
N SER A 70 -7.85 -21.60 -17.16
CA SER A 70 -7.92 -22.47 -16.01
C SER A 70 -7.91 -21.69 -14.69
N GLU A 71 -8.37 -22.34 -13.62
CA GLU A 71 -8.32 -21.76 -12.27
C GLU A 71 -6.89 -21.48 -11.81
N ILE A 72 -5.93 -22.34 -12.19
CA ILE A 72 -4.50 -22.16 -11.88
C ILE A 72 -3.95 -20.91 -12.57
N GLU A 73 -4.30 -20.67 -13.84
CA GLU A 73 -3.91 -19.45 -14.57
C GLU A 73 -4.50 -18.19 -13.93
N LEU A 74 -5.78 -18.25 -13.52
CA LEU A 74 -6.43 -17.15 -12.80
C LEU A 74 -5.71 -16.86 -11.48
N LEU A 75 -5.48 -17.87 -10.64
CA LEU A 75 -4.81 -17.70 -9.35
C LEU A 75 -3.39 -17.16 -9.51
N ARG A 76 -2.62 -17.69 -10.48
CA ARG A 76 -1.27 -17.19 -10.78
C ARG A 76 -1.29 -15.73 -11.23
N ALA A 77 -2.22 -15.34 -12.09
CA ALA A 77 -2.34 -13.95 -12.52
C ALA A 77 -2.73 -13.02 -11.35
N ARG A 78 -3.62 -13.47 -10.47
CA ARG A 78 -4.07 -12.73 -9.28
C ARG A 78 -2.97 -12.55 -8.22
N GLN A 79 -1.83 -13.25 -8.31
CA GLN A 79 -0.67 -12.98 -7.45
C GLN A 79 0.02 -11.65 -7.77
N HIS A 80 -0.24 -11.06 -8.94
CA HIS A 80 0.51 -9.91 -9.42
C HIS A 80 -0.34 -8.66 -9.63
N ARG A 81 -1.62 -8.81 -9.97
CA ARG A 81 -2.54 -7.71 -10.27
C ARG A 81 -4.00 -8.14 -10.23
N ALA A 82 -4.91 -7.18 -10.37
CA ALA A 82 -6.31 -7.47 -10.61
C ALA A 82 -6.52 -8.19 -11.96
N VAL A 83 -7.49 -9.08 -12.02
CA VAL A 83 -7.73 -9.96 -13.18
C VAL A 83 -9.20 -10.03 -13.50
N GLN A 84 -9.55 -9.86 -14.76
CA GLN A 84 -10.86 -10.12 -15.30
C GLN A 84 -10.83 -11.44 -16.08
N ARG A 85 -11.78 -12.33 -15.78
CA ARG A 85 -12.08 -13.53 -16.59
C ARG A 85 -13.57 -13.50 -16.92
N ASP A 86 -13.90 -13.45 -18.20
CA ASP A 86 -15.27 -13.17 -18.67
C ASP A 86 -15.83 -11.87 -18.05
N LYS A 87 -16.95 -11.92 -17.30
CA LYS A 87 -17.55 -10.78 -16.60
C LYS A 87 -17.14 -10.66 -15.13
N ALA A 88 -16.31 -11.58 -14.64
CA ALA A 88 -15.88 -11.61 -13.25
C ALA A 88 -14.52 -10.91 -13.11
N LEU A 89 -14.50 -9.83 -12.33
CA LEU A 89 -13.31 -9.05 -12.01
C LEU A 89 -12.85 -9.38 -10.60
N TYR A 90 -11.59 -9.71 -10.40
CA TYR A 90 -11.04 -10.13 -9.12
C TYR A 90 -9.90 -9.21 -8.69
N LEU A 91 -9.85 -8.90 -7.40
CA LEU A 91 -8.67 -8.30 -6.77
C LEU A 91 -7.54 -9.33 -6.65
N PRO A 92 -6.30 -8.86 -6.44
CA PRO A 92 -5.18 -9.74 -6.14
C PRO A 92 -5.43 -10.62 -4.92
N VAL A 93 -4.87 -11.83 -4.93
CA VAL A 93 -4.91 -12.73 -3.78
C VAL A 93 -3.89 -12.27 -2.75
N SER A 94 -4.31 -12.19 -1.49
CA SER A 94 -3.45 -11.94 -0.33
C SER A 94 -3.33 -13.19 0.52
N ARG A 95 -2.24 -13.32 1.29
CA ARG A 95 -2.12 -14.38 2.31
C ARG A 95 -3.02 -14.07 3.50
N SER A 96 -3.31 -15.08 4.32
CA SER A 96 -4.23 -14.96 5.46
C SER A 96 -3.84 -13.90 6.50
N ASP A 97 -2.56 -13.52 6.57
CA ASP A 97 -1.98 -12.54 7.51
C ASP A 97 -1.67 -11.18 6.85
N THR A 98 -2.13 -10.98 5.61
CA THR A 98 -1.87 -9.78 4.82
C THR A 98 -3.10 -9.29 4.09
N VAL A 99 -3.13 -8.00 3.79
CA VAL A 99 -4.17 -7.36 2.98
C VAL A 99 -3.53 -6.66 1.79
N ALA A 100 -4.00 -6.95 0.58
CA ALA A 100 -3.62 -6.22 -0.61
C ALA A 100 -4.15 -4.79 -0.53
N LEU A 101 -3.25 -3.81 -0.49
CA LEU A 101 -3.59 -2.40 -0.52
C LEU A 101 -2.84 -1.67 -1.65
N PRO A 102 -3.48 -0.73 -2.36
CA PRO A 102 -2.80 -0.01 -3.43
C PRO A 102 -1.69 0.91 -2.91
N ASN A 103 -0.52 0.85 -3.57
CA ASN A 103 0.67 1.60 -3.18
C ASN A 103 0.43 3.11 -3.23
N VAL A 104 -0.38 3.58 -4.19
CA VAL A 104 -0.70 5.00 -4.30
C VAL A 104 -1.43 5.53 -3.06
N LEU A 105 -2.33 4.73 -2.47
CA LEU A 105 -3.04 5.11 -1.26
C LEU A 105 -2.07 5.08 -0.06
N LEU A 106 -1.27 4.01 0.06
CA LEU A 106 -0.29 3.84 1.14
C LEU A 106 0.84 4.89 1.14
N ARG A 107 1.16 5.46 -0.02
CA ARG A 107 2.20 6.49 -0.20
C ARG A 107 1.64 7.92 -0.29
N SER A 108 0.47 8.12 0.31
CA SER A 108 -0.22 9.41 0.28
C SER A 108 -0.71 9.84 1.66
N ALA A 109 -1.02 11.13 1.75
CA ALA A 109 -1.62 11.75 2.92
C ALA A 109 -3.12 11.48 3.04
N LEU A 110 -3.68 10.59 2.19
CA LEU A 110 -5.07 10.15 2.30
C LEU A 110 -5.31 9.59 3.71
N TRP A 111 -4.37 8.77 4.19
CA TRP A 111 -4.41 8.21 5.54
C TRP A 111 -3.64 9.11 6.50
N SER A 112 -4.07 10.36 6.63
CA SER A 112 -3.35 11.36 7.42
C SER A 112 -3.02 10.84 8.83
N SER A 113 -1.76 11.02 9.23
CA SER A 113 -1.31 10.73 10.59
C SER A 113 -1.77 11.77 11.62
N ALA A 114 -2.33 12.89 11.15
CA ALA A 114 -2.95 13.91 12.00
C ALA A 114 -4.46 13.68 12.13
N ASN A 115 -5.00 13.89 13.34
CA ASN A 115 -6.44 13.91 13.56
C ASN A 115 -7.00 15.26 13.12
N ALA A 116 -7.44 15.36 11.86
CA ALA A 116 -8.20 16.50 11.40
C ALA A 116 -9.67 16.40 11.86
N ALA A 117 -10.29 17.56 12.12
CA ALA A 117 -11.74 17.66 12.28
C ALA A 117 -12.44 17.05 11.04
N ALA A 118 -13.68 16.57 11.21
CA ALA A 118 -14.46 16.02 10.11
C ALA A 118 -14.79 17.14 9.11
N LEU A 119 -13.93 17.31 8.11
CA LEU A 119 -14.05 18.31 7.06
C LEU A 119 -14.48 17.63 5.77
N PHE A 120 -15.52 18.18 5.14
CA PHE A 120 -15.86 17.82 3.76
C PHE A 120 -15.04 18.68 2.82
N VAL A 121 -14.40 18.05 1.84
CA VAL A 121 -13.56 18.72 0.85
C VAL A 121 -14.06 18.43 -0.55
N THR A 122 -13.84 19.37 -1.45
CA THR A 122 -14.17 19.22 -2.87
C THR A 122 -12.89 19.35 -3.68
N ASP A 123 -12.59 18.32 -4.47
CA ASP A 123 -11.44 18.28 -5.36
C ASP A 123 -10.10 18.65 -4.70
N GLN A 124 -9.91 18.23 -3.45
CA GLN A 124 -8.73 18.54 -2.67
C GLN A 124 -7.54 17.70 -3.15
N ASN A 125 -6.40 18.36 -3.40
CA ASN A 125 -5.16 17.64 -3.66
C ASN A 125 -4.71 16.90 -2.40
N VAL A 126 -4.46 15.60 -2.54
CA VAL A 126 -3.85 14.77 -1.51
C VAL A 126 -2.36 14.62 -1.85
N PRO A 127 -1.45 15.09 -0.99
CA PRO A 127 -0.02 14.85 -1.16
C PRO A 127 0.31 13.36 -1.35
N THR A 128 0.97 13.03 -2.45
CA THR A 128 1.28 11.65 -2.85
C THR A 128 2.71 11.57 -3.35
N GLN A 129 3.37 10.45 -3.10
CA GLN A 129 4.74 10.21 -3.57
C GLN A 129 4.79 9.91 -5.08
N GLY A 130 5.76 10.54 -5.76
CA GLY A 130 6.19 10.17 -7.12
C GLY A 130 5.23 10.65 -8.22
N ASP A 131 5.15 9.88 -9.31
CA ASP A 131 4.40 10.23 -10.53
C ASP A 131 2.90 9.89 -10.42
N ALA A 132 2.33 10.12 -9.24
CA ALA A 132 0.93 9.85 -8.94
C ALA A 132 0.27 11.06 -8.28
N SER A 133 -0.99 11.31 -8.61
CA SER A 133 -1.80 12.34 -7.96
C SER A 133 -3.14 11.78 -7.53
N ILE A 134 -3.59 12.17 -6.34
CA ILE A 134 -4.92 11.85 -5.83
C ILE A 134 -5.65 13.16 -5.58
N ARG A 135 -6.89 13.26 -6.08
CA ARG A 135 -7.83 14.31 -5.73
C ARG A 135 -9.01 13.69 -5.00
N LEU A 136 -9.36 14.27 -3.85
CA LEU A 136 -10.44 13.79 -2.98
C LEU A 136 -11.62 14.76 -3.00
N THR A 137 -12.81 14.22 -3.24
CA THR A 137 -14.09 14.86 -2.90
C THR A 137 -14.80 13.98 -1.89
N GLY A 138 -15.26 14.54 -0.78
CA GLY A 138 -15.83 13.76 0.32
C GLY A 138 -15.29 14.19 1.67
N ARG A 139 -15.50 13.37 2.70
CA ARG A 139 -14.90 13.61 4.02
C ARG A 139 -13.40 13.32 4.00
N MET A 140 -12.63 14.13 4.71
CA MET A 140 -11.21 13.85 4.94
C MET A 140 -11.01 12.54 5.70
N MET A 141 -10.10 11.73 5.19
CA MET A 141 -9.77 10.41 5.70
C MET A 141 -8.73 10.47 6.84
N ARG A 142 -8.76 9.49 7.72
CA ARG A 142 -7.90 9.34 8.90
C ARG A 142 -7.11 8.04 8.86
N GLY A 143 -6.06 7.94 9.68
CA GLY A 143 -5.29 6.70 9.84
C GLY A 143 -6.13 5.48 10.26
N TYR A 144 -7.19 5.67 11.05
CA TYR A 144 -8.11 4.58 11.43
C TYR A 144 -8.90 4.04 10.24
N ASP A 145 -9.27 4.90 9.28
CA ASP A 145 -10.10 4.52 8.14
C ASP A 145 -9.37 3.54 7.21
N ARG A 146 -8.04 3.63 7.14
CA ARG A 146 -7.19 2.66 6.45
C ARG A 146 -7.37 1.26 7.03
N ARG A 147 -7.43 1.15 8.36
CA ARG A 147 -7.61 -0.14 9.06
C ARG A 147 -9.00 -0.72 8.79
N VAL A 148 -10.02 0.13 8.77
CA VAL A 148 -11.40 -0.30 8.46
C VAL A 148 -11.51 -0.75 7.01
N LEU A 149 -10.94 -0.02 6.05
CA LEU A 149 -10.86 -0.47 4.66
C LEU A 149 -10.17 -1.84 4.55
N ALA A 150 -9.03 -2.01 5.22
CA ALA A 150 -8.32 -3.28 5.22
C ALA A 150 -9.14 -4.41 5.85
N ALA A 151 -9.85 -4.15 6.96
CA ALA A 151 -10.75 -5.11 7.59
C ALA A 151 -11.90 -5.51 6.66
N CYS A 152 -12.50 -4.55 5.94
CA CYS A 152 -13.52 -4.82 4.91
C CYS A 152 -12.97 -5.70 3.78
N LEU A 153 -11.76 -5.42 3.29
CA LEU A 153 -11.10 -6.25 2.28
C LEU A 153 -10.81 -7.66 2.79
N SER A 154 -10.36 -7.82 4.04
CA SER A 154 -10.13 -9.12 4.69
C SER A 154 -11.41 -9.92 4.96
N CYS A 155 -12.58 -9.28 4.93
CA CYS A 155 -13.89 -9.94 5.04
C CYS A 155 -14.40 -10.46 3.68
N MET A 156 -13.77 -10.06 2.57
CA MET A 156 -14.14 -10.57 1.25
C MET A 156 -13.75 -12.04 1.10
N PRO A 157 -14.65 -12.92 0.63
CA PRO A 157 -14.27 -14.27 0.24
C PRO A 157 -13.22 -14.23 -0.87
N ALA A 158 -12.21 -15.10 -0.79
CA ALA A 158 -11.07 -15.09 -1.70
C ALA A 158 -11.46 -15.23 -3.19
N ASP A 159 -12.55 -15.94 -3.48
CA ASP A 159 -13.02 -16.20 -4.86
C ASP A 159 -14.26 -15.38 -5.23
N GLN A 160 -14.59 -14.34 -4.45
CA GLN A 160 -15.67 -13.43 -4.79
C GLN A 160 -15.16 -12.35 -5.77
N PRO A 161 -15.78 -12.22 -6.96
CA PRO A 161 -15.46 -11.12 -7.85
C PRO A 161 -15.99 -9.79 -7.30
N LEU A 162 -15.41 -8.68 -7.75
CA LEU A 162 -15.92 -7.34 -7.59
C LEU A 162 -17.26 -7.16 -8.29
N CYS A 163 -18.00 -6.16 -7.83
CA CYS A 163 -19.26 -5.76 -8.43
C CYS A 163 -19.02 -5.18 -9.83
N VAL A 164 -19.44 -5.89 -10.89
CA VAL A 164 -19.39 -5.40 -12.27
C VAL A 164 -20.82 -5.26 -12.81
N GLY A 165 -21.18 -4.06 -13.26
CA GLY A 165 -22.51 -3.78 -13.80
C GLY A 165 -23.60 -3.82 -12.72
N THR A 166 -24.68 -4.58 -12.97
CA THR A 166 -25.87 -4.63 -12.11
C THR A 166 -25.85 -5.74 -11.05
N ARG A 167 -24.80 -6.58 -10.99
CA ARG A 167 -24.73 -7.69 -10.03
C ARG A 167 -24.34 -7.19 -8.64
N PRO A 168 -25.19 -7.36 -7.61
CA PRO A 168 -24.82 -6.99 -6.26
C PRO A 168 -23.88 -8.05 -5.65
N ASN A 169 -22.59 -7.72 -5.52
CA ASN A 169 -21.64 -8.51 -4.74
C ASN A 169 -21.47 -7.87 -3.36
N TRP A 170 -22.59 -7.69 -2.65
CA TRP A 170 -22.61 -7.17 -1.30
C TRP A 170 -22.00 -8.17 -0.32
N ILE A 171 -21.29 -7.64 0.66
CA ILE A 171 -20.70 -8.37 1.77
C ILE A 171 -21.39 -7.87 3.03
N CYS A 172 -22.05 -8.77 3.73
CA CYS A 172 -22.72 -8.48 4.98
C CYS A 172 -21.93 -9.10 6.13
N VAL A 173 -21.51 -8.26 7.08
CA VAL A 173 -20.77 -8.66 8.28
C VAL A 173 -21.30 -7.90 9.48
N SER A 174 -21.07 -8.41 10.68
CA SER A 174 -21.38 -7.67 11.89
C SER A 174 -20.27 -6.68 12.26
N VAL A 175 -20.61 -5.61 12.99
CA VAL A 175 -19.61 -4.69 13.55
C VAL A 175 -18.64 -5.43 14.49
N TRP A 176 -19.10 -6.48 15.17
CA TRP A 176 -18.22 -7.36 15.96
C TRP A 176 -17.21 -8.10 15.08
N GLN A 177 -17.60 -8.65 13.93
CA GLN A 177 -16.66 -9.29 13.02
C GLN A 177 -15.59 -8.30 12.52
N LEU A 178 -15.99 -7.06 12.21
CA LEU A 178 -15.03 -6.00 11.87
C LEU A 178 -14.10 -5.68 13.05
N SER A 179 -14.59 -5.66 14.29
CA SER A 179 -13.73 -5.42 15.45
C SER A 179 -12.69 -6.53 15.63
N GLN A 180 -13.05 -7.80 15.35
CA GLN A 180 -12.10 -8.91 15.35
C GLN A 180 -11.03 -8.73 14.28
N LYS A 181 -11.41 -8.38 13.04
CA LYS A 181 -10.46 -8.06 11.97
C LYS A 181 -9.58 -6.86 12.28
N LEU A 182 -10.11 -5.88 13.01
CA LEU A 182 -9.35 -4.71 13.48
C LEU A 182 -8.42 -5.03 14.65
N GLN A 183 -8.53 -6.22 15.24
CA GLN A 183 -7.83 -6.67 16.44
C GLN A 183 -8.01 -5.71 17.62
N VAL A 184 -9.25 -5.27 17.84
CA VAL A 184 -9.61 -4.39 18.96
C VAL A 184 -10.74 -5.02 19.77
N ALA A 185 -10.67 -4.84 21.10
CA ALA A 185 -11.75 -5.24 21.98
C ALA A 185 -13.03 -4.48 21.62
N PHE A 186 -14.12 -5.21 21.41
CA PHE A 186 -15.40 -4.60 21.06
C PHE A 186 -15.93 -3.75 22.22
N GLY A 187 -16.48 -2.59 21.89
CA GLY A 187 -17.13 -1.68 22.84
C GLY A 187 -17.77 -0.51 22.12
N ARG A 188 -18.51 0.33 22.86
CA ARG A 188 -19.27 1.47 22.31
C ARG A 188 -18.41 2.40 21.43
N ASN A 189 -17.20 2.73 21.88
CA ASN A 189 -16.31 3.62 21.13
C ASN A 189 -15.81 2.99 19.82
N VAL A 190 -15.55 1.67 19.82
CA VAL A 190 -15.13 0.94 18.62
C VAL A 190 -16.29 0.87 17.64
N HIS A 191 -17.49 0.57 18.12
CA HIS A 191 -18.70 0.55 17.29
C HIS A 191 -18.91 1.88 16.57
N ALA A 192 -18.91 2.99 17.32
CA ALA A 192 -19.04 4.34 16.76
C ALA A 192 -17.90 4.66 15.78
N ALA A 193 -16.65 4.34 16.12
CA ALA A 193 -15.49 4.62 15.27
C ALA A 193 -15.51 3.83 13.95
N VAL A 194 -15.99 2.58 13.98
CA VAL A 194 -16.16 1.75 12.78
C VAL A 194 -17.23 2.33 11.87
N LEU A 195 -18.40 2.68 12.40
CA LEU A 195 -19.48 3.27 11.59
C LEU A 195 -19.09 4.64 11.01
N GLU A 196 -18.46 5.50 11.80
CA GLU A 196 -17.99 6.82 11.34
C GLU A 196 -16.96 6.67 10.20
N SER A 197 -16.09 5.67 10.32
CA SER A 197 -15.08 5.33 9.30
C SER A 197 -15.71 4.75 8.03
N LEU A 198 -16.68 3.83 8.15
CA LEU A 198 -17.42 3.30 7.00
C LEU A 198 -18.12 4.42 6.24
N GLY A 199 -18.74 5.36 6.95
CA GLY A 199 -19.33 6.53 6.32
C GLY A 199 -18.30 7.38 5.57
N ARG A 200 -17.12 7.64 6.16
CA ARG A 200 -16.06 8.38 5.46
C ARG A 200 -15.59 7.66 4.20
N LEU A 201 -15.45 6.33 4.27
CA LEU A 201 -15.05 5.50 3.14
C LEU A 201 -16.11 5.47 2.04
N ASP A 202 -17.40 5.44 2.39
CA ASP A 202 -18.53 5.58 1.45
C ASP A 202 -18.49 6.94 0.76
N ASP A 203 -18.30 8.03 1.50
CA ASP A 203 -18.29 9.40 0.97
C ASP A 203 -17.06 9.75 0.11
N ALA A 204 -15.95 9.04 0.31
CA ALA A 204 -14.67 9.38 -0.33
C ALA A 204 -14.65 9.01 -1.81
N TRP A 205 -14.75 10.01 -2.66
CA TRP A 205 -14.61 9.89 -4.10
C TRP A 205 -13.21 10.32 -4.54
N LEU A 206 -12.48 9.41 -5.21
CA LEU A 206 -11.10 9.59 -5.59
C LEU A 206 -10.96 9.73 -7.11
N ARG A 207 -10.25 10.77 -7.55
CA ARG A 207 -9.69 10.84 -8.90
C ARG A 207 -8.19 10.60 -8.81
N VAL A 208 -7.74 9.51 -9.44
CA VAL A 208 -6.36 9.07 -9.33
C VAL A 208 -5.71 9.13 -10.71
N ARG A 209 -4.55 9.74 -10.77
CA ARG A 209 -3.65 9.66 -11.93
C ARG A 209 -2.44 8.83 -11.54
N LEU A 210 -2.12 7.80 -12.31
CA LEU A 210 -0.94 6.95 -12.12
C LEU A 210 -0.09 6.94 -13.38
N LYS A 211 1.20 7.29 -13.25
CA LYS A 211 2.18 7.23 -14.35
C LYS A 211 1.71 7.99 -15.61
N GLY A 212 1.02 9.11 -15.41
CA GLY A 212 0.47 9.94 -16.49
C GLY A 212 -0.93 9.55 -16.97
N ASN A 213 -1.47 8.39 -16.57
CA ASN A 213 -2.79 7.91 -16.97
C ASN A 213 -3.85 8.26 -15.92
N ASP A 214 -4.94 8.87 -16.35
CA ASP A 214 -6.11 9.08 -15.50
C ASP A 214 -6.88 7.76 -15.37
N LEU A 215 -7.13 7.36 -14.14
CA LEU A 215 -7.93 6.18 -13.84
C LEU A 215 -9.41 6.57 -13.69
N PRO A 216 -10.34 5.62 -13.89
CA PRO A 216 -11.73 5.83 -13.53
C PRO A 216 -11.85 6.34 -12.09
N ALA A 217 -12.65 7.39 -11.91
CA ALA A 217 -12.92 7.89 -10.58
C ALA A 217 -13.67 6.82 -9.77
N CYS A 218 -13.28 6.62 -8.52
CA CYS A 218 -13.77 5.50 -7.71
C CYS A 218 -14.05 5.91 -6.27
N ARG A 219 -15.03 5.24 -5.66
CA ARG A 219 -15.13 5.16 -4.19
C ARG A 219 -14.23 4.04 -3.70
N LEU A 220 -13.80 4.12 -2.44
CA LEU A 220 -13.03 3.06 -1.80
C LEU A 220 -13.90 1.86 -1.42
N LEU A 221 -15.13 2.13 -0.99
CA LEU A 221 -16.20 1.17 -0.79
C LEU A 221 -17.54 1.88 -0.97
N GLU A 222 -18.60 1.10 -1.09
CA GLU A 222 -19.97 1.59 -1.09
C GLU A 222 -20.78 0.85 -0.04
N LEU A 223 -21.66 1.57 0.64
CA LEU A 223 -22.62 1.03 1.60
C LEU A 223 -23.99 0.82 0.95
N ASP A 224 -24.79 -0.08 1.49
CA ASP A 224 -26.23 -0.13 1.18
C ASP A 224 -27.00 0.92 2.00
N ASP A 225 -28.29 1.07 1.70
CA ASP A 225 -29.11 2.11 2.31
C ASP A 225 -29.37 1.87 3.80
N ASP A 226 -29.53 0.61 4.21
CA ASP A 226 -29.71 0.23 5.63
C ASP A 226 -28.45 0.56 6.44
N THR A 227 -27.26 0.28 5.90
CA THR A 227 -26.00 0.61 6.56
C THR A 227 -25.77 2.12 6.60
N ARG A 228 -26.13 2.86 5.54
CA ARG A 228 -26.10 4.34 5.58
C ARG A 228 -27.01 4.90 6.66
N ALA A 229 -28.22 4.36 6.81
CA ALA A 229 -29.14 4.76 7.87
C ALA A 229 -28.57 4.46 9.27
N LEU A 230 -27.92 3.30 9.44
CA LEU A 230 -27.21 2.95 10.68
C LEU A 230 -26.07 3.93 10.99
N VAL A 231 -25.25 4.28 9.99
CA VAL A 231 -24.13 5.25 10.13
C VAL A 231 -24.61 6.64 10.54
N LEU A 232 -25.79 7.05 10.07
CA LEU A 232 -26.41 8.35 10.40
C LEU A 232 -27.19 8.34 11.72
N SER A 233 -27.38 7.17 12.34
CA SER A 233 -28.20 7.07 13.53
C SER A 233 -27.48 7.58 14.78
N ASP A 234 -28.08 8.54 15.47
CA ASP A 234 -27.60 9.05 16.78
C ASP A 234 -28.00 8.13 17.96
N ASN A 235 -28.52 6.92 17.68
CA ASN A 235 -29.15 6.08 18.68
C ASN A 235 -28.11 5.30 19.51
N HIS A 236 -27.42 6.00 20.41
CA HIS A 236 -26.34 5.49 21.26
C HIS A 236 -26.76 4.36 22.23
N SER A 237 -28.07 4.16 22.45
CA SER A 237 -28.61 3.20 23.42
C SER A 237 -28.78 1.78 22.87
N ALA A 238 -28.76 1.60 21.54
CA ALA A 238 -29.03 0.32 20.88
C ALA A 238 -27.82 -0.32 20.18
N GLN A 239 -26.63 0.32 20.24
CA GLN A 239 -25.42 -0.14 19.55
C GLN A 239 -25.00 -1.54 20.00
N ARG A 240 -25.11 -2.52 19.12
CA ARG A 240 -24.79 -3.92 19.41
C ARG A 240 -23.68 -4.41 18.49
N GLY A 241 -22.85 -5.32 18.99
CA GLY A 241 -21.87 -5.99 18.13
C GLY A 241 -22.51 -6.80 17.01
N SER A 242 -23.79 -7.18 17.17
CA SER A 242 -24.60 -7.86 16.16
C SER A 242 -25.15 -6.96 15.06
N ASP A 243 -24.98 -5.63 15.15
CA ASP A 243 -25.42 -4.72 14.10
C ASP A 243 -24.72 -5.10 12.80
N LEU A 244 -25.50 -5.27 11.75
CA LEU A 244 -25.02 -5.70 10.44
C LEU A 244 -24.64 -4.47 9.62
N VAL A 245 -23.51 -4.59 8.93
CA VAL A 245 -23.05 -3.63 7.94
C VAL A 245 -22.86 -4.35 6.62
N THR A 246 -23.42 -3.76 5.58
CA THR A 246 -23.40 -4.29 4.22
C THR A 246 -22.64 -3.30 3.34
N PHE A 247 -21.60 -3.81 2.67
CA PHE A 247 -20.76 -2.99 1.81
C PHE A 247 -20.35 -3.76 0.55
N ARG A 248 -19.89 -3.04 -0.46
CA ARG A 248 -19.25 -3.62 -1.65
C ARG A 248 -18.00 -2.83 -2.05
N ILE A 249 -17.11 -3.48 -2.76
CA ILE A 249 -15.94 -2.84 -3.36
C ILE A 249 -16.23 -2.56 -4.85
N PRO A 250 -16.19 -1.28 -5.29
CA PRO A 250 -16.43 -0.91 -6.69
C PRO A 250 -15.38 -1.52 -7.64
N ALA A 251 -15.81 -1.88 -8.86
CA ALA A 251 -14.92 -2.45 -9.87
C ALA A 251 -13.78 -1.50 -10.27
N GLU A 252 -14.02 -0.20 -10.25
CA GLU A 252 -13.06 0.84 -10.60
C GLU A 252 -11.82 0.81 -9.70
N LEU A 253 -11.97 0.33 -8.46
CA LEU A 253 -10.86 0.19 -7.52
C LEU A 253 -9.80 -0.80 -8.03
N ALA A 254 -10.18 -1.78 -8.86
CA ALA A 254 -9.26 -2.75 -9.45
C ALA A 254 -8.15 -2.09 -10.29
N ALA A 255 -8.40 -0.91 -10.87
CA ALA A 255 -7.40 -0.17 -11.64
C ALA A 255 -6.20 0.28 -10.79
N LEU A 256 -6.35 0.35 -9.46
CA LEU A 256 -5.26 0.67 -8.53
C LEU A 256 -4.36 -0.55 -8.23
N PHE A 257 -4.81 -1.76 -8.57
CA PHE A 257 -4.11 -3.02 -8.32
C PHE A 257 -3.35 -3.54 -9.54
N GLY A 258 -2.78 -2.62 -10.33
CA GLY A 258 -1.90 -2.98 -11.44
C GLY A 258 -0.60 -3.67 -11.00
N PRO A 259 0.20 -4.18 -11.96
CA PRO A 259 1.48 -4.81 -11.67
C PRO A 259 2.38 -3.88 -10.83
N ALA A 260 2.90 -4.40 -9.71
CA ALA A 260 3.72 -3.67 -8.74
C ALA A 260 3.11 -2.37 -8.19
N SER A 261 1.78 -2.18 -8.33
CA SER A 261 1.05 -0.99 -7.91
C SER A 261 0.27 -1.19 -6.61
N TRP A 262 0.42 -2.36 -5.99
CA TRP A 262 -0.12 -2.71 -4.68
C TRP A 262 0.94 -3.46 -3.85
N SER A 263 0.66 -3.62 -2.56
CA SER A 263 1.49 -4.39 -1.64
C SER A 263 0.62 -5.25 -0.73
N ALA A 264 1.09 -6.45 -0.41
CA ALA A 264 0.54 -7.26 0.67
C ALA A 264 1.02 -6.69 2.00
N VAL A 265 0.15 -5.96 2.70
CA VAL A 265 0.48 -5.31 3.97
C VAL A 265 0.13 -6.27 5.11
N SER A 266 1.08 -6.55 5.99
CA SER A 266 0.83 -7.37 7.18
C SER A 266 -0.28 -6.75 8.04
N GLU A 267 -1.19 -7.58 8.56
CA GLU A 267 -2.23 -7.13 9.49
C GLU A 267 -1.60 -6.45 10.73
N ALA A 268 -0.52 -7.00 11.28
CA ALA A 268 0.22 -6.38 12.40
C ALA A 268 0.67 -4.94 12.10
N ALA A 269 1.15 -4.67 10.88
CA ALA A 269 1.55 -3.31 10.46
C ALA A 269 0.37 -2.32 10.41
N LEU A 270 -0.87 -2.81 10.32
CA LEU A 270 -2.09 -2.01 10.33
C LEU A 270 -2.62 -1.80 11.75
N HIS A 271 -2.48 -2.78 12.65
CA HIS A 271 -3.18 -2.81 13.93
C HIS A 271 -2.32 -2.45 15.16
N ASP A 272 -1.04 -2.84 15.19
CA ASP A 272 -0.17 -2.77 16.38
C ASP A 272 0.36 -1.37 16.67
N HIS A 273 0.14 -0.45 15.73
CA HIS A 273 0.65 0.91 15.80
C HIS A 273 -0.46 1.92 15.50
N SER A 274 -0.22 3.18 15.89
CA SER A 274 -1.07 4.31 15.55
C SER A 274 -0.24 5.51 15.09
N GLY A 275 -0.88 6.48 14.44
CA GLY A 275 -0.23 7.71 13.99
C GLY A 275 0.92 7.48 12.98
N LEU A 276 2.01 8.22 13.16
CA LEU A 276 3.16 8.17 12.26
C LEU A 276 3.84 6.78 12.18
N PRO A 277 4.08 6.02 13.28
CA PRO A 277 4.58 4.65 13.20
C PRO A 277 3.71 3.74 12.31
N ALA A 278 2.39 3.78 12.46
CA ALA A 278 1.47 2.99 11.64
C ALA A 278 1.49 3.42 10.16
N TRP A 279 1.62 4.73 9.91
CA TRP A 279 1.78 5.24 8.55
C TRP A 279 3.08 4.72 7.93
N LEU A 280 4.21 4.83 8.65
CA LEU A 280 5.53 4.38 8.19
C LEU A 280 5.58 2.87 7.94
N ALA A 281 4.99 2.05 8.81
CA ALA A 281 4.94 0.59 8.65
C ALA A 281 4.25 0.20 7.32
N SER A 282 3.11 0.81 7.00
CA SER A 282 2.44 0.57 5.71
C SER A 282 3.10 1.29 4.53
N TYR A 283 3.75 2.42 4.74
CA TYR A 283 4.50 3.10 3.69
C TYR A 283 5.70 2.26 3.24
N TYR A 284 6.50 1.76 4.18
CA TYR A 284 7.68 0.95 3.88
C TYR A 284 7.34 -0.48 3.45
N SER A 285 6.13 -0.99 3.73
CA SER A 285 5.67 -2.26 3.14
C SER A 285 5.69 -2.21 1.61
N THR A 286 5.52 -1.03 1.02
CA THR A 286 5.57 -0.79 -0.43
C THR A 286 6.98 -0.71 -1.02
N HIS A 287 8.02 -0.71 -0.20
CA HIS A 287 9.39 -0.54 -0.65
C HIS A 287 10.06 -1.91 -0.85
N ALA A 288 10.79 -2.04 -1.96
CA ALA A 288 11.56 -3.24 -2.26
C ALA A 288 13.00 -3.15 -1.73
N VAL A 289 13.54 -1.94 -1.61
CA VAL A 289 14.92 -1.67 -1.21
C VAL A 289 15.03 -0.34 -0.45
N PRO A 290 16.08 -0.15 0.37
CA PRO A 290 16.43 1.14 0.95
C PRO A 290 16.71 2.20 -0.12
N TYR A 291 16.26 3.43 0.10
CA TYR A 291 16.73 4.61 -0.63
C TYR A 291 16.50 5.89 0.18
N PRO A 292 17.33 6.93 -0.03
CA PRO A 292 17.20 8.19 0.70
C PRO A 292 15.92 8.93 0.30
N LEU A 293 15.17 9.38 1.31
CA LEU A 293 13.93 10.11 1.18
C LEU A 293 14.05 11.51 1.79
N SER A 294 13.57 12.52 1.06
CA SER A 294 13.46 13.88 1.61
C SER A 294 12.50 13.90 2.81
N ILE A 295 12.97 14.45 3.94
CA ILE A 295 12.17 14.61 5.16
C ILE A 295 10.99 15.55 4.92
N VAL A 296 11.19 16.60 4.12
CA VAL A 296 10.13 17.56 3.74
C VAL A 296 9.03 16.85 2.98
N ALA A 297 9.40 16.00 2.01
CA ALA A 297 8.46 15.25 1.22
C ALA A 297 7.72 14.20 2.06
N LEU A 298 8.44 13.46 2.92
CA LEU A 298 7.86 12.46 3.82
C LEU A 298 6.86 13.06 4.81
N ARG A 299 7.15 14.27 5.33
CA ARG A 299 6.20 15.04 6.15
C ARG A 299 4.91 15.32 5.40
N SER A 300 5.03 15.76 4.14
CA SER A 300 3.90 16.06 3.27
C SER A 300 3.06 14.82 3.00
N TRP A 301 3.69 13.71 2.57
CA TRP A 301 3.00 12.46 2.24
C TRP A 301 2.40 11.76 3.47
N SER A 302 2.94 11.95 4.67
CA SER A 302 2.35 11.40 5.90
C SER A 302 1.16 12.21 6.44
N GLY A 303 0.87 13.37 5.83
CA GLY A 303 -0.16 14.30 6.33
C GLY A 303 0.18 14.93 7.69
N SER A 304 1.46 14.90 8.10
CA SER A 304 1.86 15.42 9.41
C SER A 304 1.78 16.95 9.47
N VAL A 305 0.98 17.47 10.42
CA VAL A 305 0.79 18.91 10.66
C VAL A 305 1.63 19.36 11.86
N CYS A 306 2.93 19.56 11.66
CA CYS A 306 3.87 20.14 12.66
C CYS A 306 5.06 20.79 11.95
N ASP A 307 5.89 21.61 12.58
CA ASP A 307 7.09 22.13 11.91
C ASP A 307 8.13 21.02 11.59
N LEU A 308 9.14 21.32 10.78
CA LEU A 308 10.13 20.32 10.35
C LEU A 308 11.01 19.80 11.50
N ARG A 309 11.32 20.61 12.51
CA ARG A 309 12.12 20.19 13.67
C ARG A 309 11.33 19.17 14.48
N GLU A 310 10.07 19.48 14.76
CA GLU A 310 9.16 18.58 15.47
C GLU A 310 8.86 17.32 14.66
N PHE A 311 8.68 17.43 13.34
CA PHE A 311 8.51 16.27 12.47
C PHE A 311 9.73 15.34 12.53
N ARG A 312 10.96 15.87 12.44
CA ARG A 312 12.18 15.04 12.57
C ARG A 312 12.26 14.32 13.90
N ARG A 313 11.89 14.99 14.99
CA ARG A 313 11.83 14.38 16.33
C ARG A 313 10.81 13.23 16.38
N ARG A 314 9.60 13.45 15.84
CA ARG A 314 8.54 12.42 15.76
C ARG A 314 8.94 11.26 14.85
N LEU A 315 9.57 11.54 13.71
CA LEU A 315 10.07 10.54 12.78
C LEU A 315 11.12 9.65 13.44
N LYS A 316 12.12 10.23 14.12
CA LYS A 316 13.14 9.46 14.86
C LYS A 316 12.51 8.55 15.92
N ARG A 317 11.55 9.07 16.69
CA ARG A 317 10.83 8.28 17.70
C ARG A 317 10.00 7.15 17.06
N ALA A 318 9.31 7.44 15.97
CA ALA A 318 8.49 6.46 15.27
C ALA A 318 9.33 5.33 14.66
N LEU A 319 10.48 5.67 14.06
CA LEU A 319 11.42 4.67 13.54
C LEU A 319 12.03 3.84 14.67
N ALA A 320 12.42 4.46 15.79
CA ALA A 320 12.91 3.72 16.96
C ALA A 320 11.86 2.78 17.55
N GLN A 321 10.58 3.17 17.57
CA GLN A 321 9.49 2.28 17.95
C GLN A 321 9.39 1.08 16.99
N LEU A 322 9.54 1.31 15.69
CA LEU A 322 9.53 0.25 14.68
C LEU A 322 10.81 -0.60 14.67
N GLN A 323 11.83 -0.27 15.48
CA GLN A 323 13.04 -1.09 15.66
C GLN A 323 12.93 -2.14 16.76
N HIS A 324 11.92 -2.05 17.64
CA HIS A 324 11.80 -3.00 18.74
C HIS A 324 11.64 -4.46 18.24
N ASP A 325 12.13 -5.40 19.05
CA ASP A 325 12.12 -6.82 18.72
C ASP A 325 10.72 -7.44 18.66
N ASP A 326 9.73 -6.81 19.31
CA ASP A 326 8.32 -7.20 19.27
C ASP A 326 7.65 -6.88 17.92
N VAL A 327 8.27 -6.01 17.11
CA VAL A 327 7.80 -5.68 15.77
C VAL A 327 8.12 -6.85 14.81
N PRO A 328 7.13 -7.40 14.08
CA PRO A 328 7.35 -8.49 13.13
C PRO A 328 8.41 -8.17 12.06
N GLU A 329 9.27 -9.14 11.77
CA GLU A 329 10.40 -9.02 10.83
C GLU A 329 10.00 -8.47 9.45
N GLY A 330 8.78 -8.79 8.99
CA GLY A 330 8.26 -8.37 7.69
C GLY A 330 8.16 -6.85 7.50
N PHE A 331 8.15 -6.06 8.58
CA PHE A 331 8.16 -4.60 8.52
C PHE A 331 8.98 -3.91 9.62
N ARG A 332 9.67 -4.68 10.49
CA ARG A 332 10.60 -4.15 11.48
C ARG A 332 11.73 -3.37 10.82
N VAL A 333 12.01 -2.20 11.37
CA VAL A 333 13.18 -1.39 11.01
C VAL A 333 14.41 -2.04 11.65
N ALA A 334 15.40 -2.43 10.87
CA ALA A 334 16.68 -2.89 11.39
C ALA A 334 17.56 -1.70 11.75
N ALA A 335 17.67 -0.72 10.85
CA ALA A 335 18.46 0.48 11.04
C ALA A 335 17.85 1.65 10.25
N PHE A 336 18.24 2.87 10.61
CA PHE A 336 17.97 4.04 9.79
C PHE A 336 19.08 5.07 9.91
N GLU A 337 19.34 5.75 8.80
CA GLU A 337 20.23 6.91 8.71
C GLU A 337 19.36 8.16 8.60
N LEU A 338 19.54 9.10 9.52
CA LEU A 338 18.77 10.35 9.55
C LEU A 338 19.72 11.53 9.52
N THR A 339 19.63 12.35 8.48
CA THR A 339 20.33 13.63 8.35
C THR A 339 19.34 14.79 8.55
N ASP A 340 19.78 16.03 8.36
CA ASP A 340 18.87 17.19 8.43
C ASP A 340 17.84 17.24 7.30
N SER A 341 18.14 16.62 6.14
CA SER A 341 17.31 16.71 4.94
C SER A 341 16.76 15.37 4.45
N HIS A 342 17.43 14.26 4.78
CA HIS A 342 17.09 12.94 4.26
C HIS A 342 17.00 11.87 5.35
N VAL A 343 16.20 10.85 5.08
CA VAL A 343 16.14 9.62 5.86
C VAL A 343 16.28 8.41 4.93
N THR A 344 17.13 7.46 5.31
CA THR A 344 17.22 6.13 4.69
C THR A 344 16.84 5.10 5.75
N VAL A 345 15.87 4.25 5.47
CA VAL A 345 15.43 3.19 6.38
C VAL A 345 15.88 1.86 5.81
N TYR A 346 16.28 0.93 6.67
CA TYR A 346 16.63 -0.44 6.34
C TYR A 346 15.70 -1.37 7.12
N LEU A 347 14.83 -2.11 6.43
CA LEU A 347 13.98 -3.12 7.07
C LEU A 347 14.75 -4.43 7.29
N ALA A 348 14.40 -5.18 8.33
CA ALA A 348 15.00 -6.48 8.64
C ALA A 348 14.92 -7.45 7.44
N ARG A 349 13.75 -7.51 6.77
CA ARG A 349 13.53 -8.33 5.58
C ARG A 349 14.42 -8.01 4.36
N TRP A 350 15.11 -6.87 4.34
CA TRP A 350 15.98 -6.47 3.24
C TRP A 350 17.43 -6.89 3.44
N GLN A 351 17.79 -7.38 4.63
CA GLN A 351 19.11 -7.96 4.82
C GLN A 351 19.20 -9.24 3.97
N PRO A 352 20.34 -9.49 3.29
CA PRO A 352 20.56 -10.79 2.69
C PRO A 352 20.41 -11.82 3.80
N ARG A 353 19.43 -12.73 3.69
CA ARG A 353 19.49 -13.95 4.47
C ARG A 353 20.83 -14.58 4.12
N ASP A 354 21.70 -14.73 5.11
CA ASP A 354 22.95 -15.44 4.93
C ASP A 354 22.68 -16.75 4.21
N VAL A 355 23.30 -16.91 3.04
CA VAL A 355 23.45 -18.21 2.37
C VAL A 355 24.39 -19.03 3.25
N ARG A 356 23.89 -19.50 4.38
CA ARG A 356 24.55 -20.41 5.31
C ARG A 356 23.54 -21.38 5.87
N ASP A 357 22.91 -22.13 4.98
CA ASP A 357 22.34 -23.44 5.28
C ASP A 357 22.26 -24.23 3.97
N GLY A 358 23.03 -25.32 3.88
CA GLY A 358 22.77 -26.37 2.89
C GLY A 358 23.88 -26.74 1.89
N ILE A 359 25.15 -26.76 2.29
CA ILE A 359 26.08 -27.78 1.77
C ILE A 359 26.68 -28.52 2.96
N ALA A 360 25.89 -29.45 3.51
CA ALA A 360 26.44 -30.60 4.19
C ALA A 360 26.48 -31.73 3.17
N LEU A 361 27.63 -31.90 2.52
CA LEU A 361 27.98 -33.14 1.85
C LEU A 361 28.05 -34.22 2.94
N LYS A 362 27.09 -35.16 2.92
CA LYS A 362 27.23 -36.42 3.65
C LYS A 362 28.32 -37.25 2.96
N GLY A 363 29.42 -37.44 3.67
CA GLY A 363 30.19 -38.69 3.58
C GLY A 363 29.48 -39.80 4.35
#